data_AF-A0AAJ0MBJ0-F1
#
_entry.id   AF-A0AAJ0MBJ0-F1
#
_cell.length_a   1.000
_cell.length_b   1.000
_cell.length_c   1.000
_cell.angle_alpha   90.00
_cell.angle_beta   90.00
_cell.angle_gamma   90.00
#
_symmetry.space_group_name_H-M   'P 1'
#
loop_
_entity.id
_entity.type
_entity.pdbx_description
1 polymer ?
#
loop_
_entity_poly.entity_id
_entity_poly.type
_entity_poly.pdbx_seq_one_letter_code
_entity_poly.pdbx_strand_id
1 'polypeptide(L)'
;MLGPRVNLNSSELAQLKKSLLPHNNTKLQFLNHWESFFHARYSPSTKTRLAKGNTCSLTMSLSEAGPSGSGPPEIPKRTSSKRARTDLLKECHHLGVELEEAKKKVRPSTSFDARYWTSAAAVCEASAAHLRAETKLAIRDWVDSEEGPATSWWATNEARRIIEQIKAATMEKSLYTRQAERINQGGPIRRAFQAMFTTSQLGICADKVGMGPRKRSEQAKFKDDLIQFYGAVTMRPNKPKAIKSIHDTATGLELPKHQVTAAHLFPYKLGPDVLVSLFGEDVEEELMTARNGLLLQSVIESALDDGAIAIVPDLPDDPTTEQVATWERDKPKNYRWRIIDEDVELLEAIIALKSQGASEDMTIRDLDGRRLSFKNDNRPRARYLYFLFVVAQLKMAWRHEYRTDPAKKLKPQLGKGFWATQGRYLNRGFLLALAEEIGHDTSFPENMPPRPGTDDASKDEEDAGETGLVVIAKIIAAQKRGDEEEDEEE
;
A
#
# COMPACT_ATOMS: atom_id res chain seq x y z
N MET A 1 42.00 -28.18 7.63
CA MET A 1 42.72 -26.91 7.84
C MET A 1 41.75 -25.93 8.48
N LEU A 2 41.88 -25.70 9.78
CA LEU A 2 41.05 -24.76 10.54
C LEU A 2 41.72 -23.38 10.44
N GLY A 3 41.01 -22.40 9.88
CA GLY A 3 41.48 -21.02 9.75
C GLY A 3 41.66 -20.33 11.11
N PRO A 4 42.42 -19.22 11.18
CA PRO A 4 42.83 -18.61 12.43
C PRO A 4 41.65 -17.97 13.15
N ARG A 5 41.57 -18.20 14.47
CA ARG A 5 40.68 -17.47 15.38
C ARG A 5 41.24 -16.08 15.62
N VAL A 6 40.50 -15.05 15.22
CA VAL A 6 40.77 -13.66 15.57
C VAL A 6 40.13 -13.38 16.94
N ASN A 7 40.95 -13.10 17.94
CA ASN A 7 40.49 -12.61 19.25
C ASN A 7 40.34 -11.09 19.15
N LEU A 8 39.11 -10.61 19.00
CA LEU A 8 38.80 -9.19 19.10
C LEU A 8 38.77 -8.78 20.57
N ASN A 9 39.39 -7.65 20.89
CA ASN A 9 39.38 -7.13 22.26
C ASN A 9 38.05 -6.44 22.60
N SER A 10 37.79 -6.22 23.89
CA SER A 10 36.53 -5.66 24.40
C SER A 10 36.17 -4.30 23.78
N SER A 11 37.17 -3.50 23.38
CA SER A 11 36.95 -2.19 22.75
C SER A 11 36.52 -2.32 21.27
N GLU A 12 37.07 -3.30 20.54
CA GLU A 12 36.68 -3.61 19.16
C GLU A 12 35.29 -4.23 19.12
N LEU A 13 34.94 -5.06 20.10
CA LEU A 13 33.58 -5.60 20.25
C LEU A 13 32.55 -4.50 20.57
N ALA A 14 32.96 -3.45 21.30
CA ALA A 14 32.14 -2.29 21.60
C ALA A 14 31.97 -1.36 20.38
N GLN A 15 33.01 -1.19 19.55
CA GLN A 15 32.92 -0.47 18.28
C GLN A 15 32.06 -1.24 17.26
N LEU A 16 32.19 -2.57 17.18
CA LEU A 16 31.35 -3.39 16.31
C LEU A 16 29.87 -3.33 16.72
N LYS A 17 29.58 -3.35 18.03
CA LYS A 17 28.23 -3.16 18.58
C LYS A 17 27.66 -1.75 18.34
N LYS A 18 28.51 -0.72 18.29
CA LYS A 18 28.12 0.65 17.89
C LYS A 18 27.84 0.77 16.38
N SER A 19 28.52 -0.02 15.55
CA SER A 19 28.31 -0.02 14.08
C SER A 19 27.11 -0.86 13.60
N LEU A 20 26.59 -1.76 14.43
CA LEU A 20 25.53 -2.71 14.08
C LEU A 20 24.12 -2.34 14.58
N LEU A 21 23.90 -1.10 15.01
CA LEU A 21 22.56 -0.63 15.39
C LEU A 21 22.18 0.64 14.63
N PRO A 22 21.43 0.51 13.53
CA PRO A 22 20.50 1.57 13.19
C PRO A 22 19.12 1.07 12.75
N HIS A 23 18.51 0.03 13.34
CA HIS A 23 17.20 -0.48 12.82
C HIS A 23 16.05 -0.67 13.81
N ASN A 24 16.10 -0.11 15.02
CA ASN A 24 14.94 -0.16 15.92
C ASN A 24 14.23 1.20 16.14
N ASN A 25 14.69 2.29 15.51
CA ASN A 25 14.08 3.61 15.65
C ASN A 25 12.97 3.90 14.61
N THR A 26 12.90 3.12 13.54
CA THR A 26 11.88 3.26 12.47
C THR A 26 10.47 2.91 12.93
N LYS A 27 10.30 2.09 13.97
CA LYS A 27 8.97 1.67 14.47
C LYS A 27 8.28 2.71 15.36
N LEU A 28 9.02 3.47 16.17
CA LEU A 28 8.46 4.57 16.97
C LEU A 28 8.29 5.84 16.12
N GLN A 29 9.20 6.07 15.17
CA GLN A 29 9.02 7.11 14.16
C GLN A 29 7.77 6.84 13.31
N PHE A 30 7.45 5.57 12.99
CA PHE A 30 6.26 5.17 12.24
C PHE A 30 4.92 5.55 12.91
N LEU A 31 4.75 5.26 14.20
CA LEU A 31 3.53 5.62 14.94
C LEU A 31 3.38 7.15 15.05
N ASN A 32 4.46 7.85 15.40
CA ASN A 32 4.45 9.32 15.52
C ASN A 32 4.24 10.03 14.16
N HIS A 33 4.73 9.47 13.04
CA HIS A 33 4.54 10.06 11.70
C HIS A 33 3.15 9.78 11.13
N TRP A 34 2.58 8.61 11.41
CA TRP A 34 1.23 8.27 10.97
C TRP A 34 0.18 9.07 11.78
N GLU A 35 0.38 9.24 13.09
CA GLU A 35 -0.41 10.17 13.92
C GLU A 35 -0.31 11.61 13.41
N SER A 36 0.88 12.06 12.99
CA SER A 36 1.06 13.40 12.41
C SER A 36 0.35 13.57 11.05
N PHE A 37 0.41 12.56 10.17
CA PHE A 37 -0.31 12.55 8.89
C PHE A 37 -1.83 12.56 9.09
N PHE A 38 -2.34 11.81 10.08
CA PHE A 38 -3.77 11.76 10.40
C PHE A 38 -4.25 13.05 11.07
N HIS A 39 -3.48 13.62 12.01
CA HIS A 39 -3.81 14.91 12.63
C HIS A 39 -3.76 16.08 11.66
N ALA A 40 -2.81 16.10 10.72
CA ALA A 40 -2.73 17.14 9.68
C ALA A 40 -3.93 17.11 8.72
N ARG A 41 -4.51 15.91 8.48
CA ARG A 41 -5.61 15.71 7.53
C ARG A 41 -7.01 15.83 8.14
N TYR A 42 -7.15 15.64 9.47
CA TYR A 42 -8.46 15.55 10.14
C TYR A 42 -8.62 16.45 11.37
N SER A 43 -7.69 17.40 11.61
CA SER A 43 -7.88 18.43 12.63
C SER A 43 -8.82 19.54 12.10
N PRO A 44 -9.88 19.93 12.83
CA PRO A 44 -10.66 21.11 12.47
C PRO A 44 -9.80 22.35 12.68
N SER A 45 -9.40 23.01 11.59
CA SER A 45 -8.64 24.26 11.59
C SER A 45 -9.40 25.33 12.37
N THR A 46 -8.95 25.64 13.59
CA THR A 46 -9.34 26.85 14.31
C THR A 46 -8.47 28.01 13.80
N LYS A 47 -8.91 28.68 12.73
CA LYS A 47 -8.33 29.97 12.33
C LYS A 47 -9.11 31.10 13.00
N THR A 48 -8.43 31.83 13.88
CA THR A 48 -8.88 33.07 14.49
C THR A 48 -8.84 34.18 13.43
N ARG A 49 -10.00 34.72 13.01
CA ARG A 49 -10.10 35.91 12.14
C ARG A 49 -10.71 37.07 12.96
N LEU A 50 -9.99 38.18 13.04
CA LEU A 50 -10.46 39.45 13.60
C LEU A 50 -11.56 40.04 12.71
N ALA A 51 -12.67 40.47 13.32
CA ALA A 51 -13.78 41.11 12.64
C ALA A 51 -13.63 42.65 12.60
N LYS A 52 -13.82 43.23 11.40
CA LYS A 52 -14.36 44.59 11.21
C LYS A 52 -15.64 44.43 10.39
N GLY A 53 -16.72 45.04 10.87
CA GLY A 53 -18.08 44.75 10.44
C GLY A 53 -18.53 45.42 9.15
N ASN A 54 -19.67 44.94 8.66
CA ASN A 54 -20.78 45.77 8.22
C ASN A 54 -22.07 44.95 8.27
N THR A 55 -23.11 45.58 8.78
CA THR A 55 -24.45 45.04 9.07
C THR A 55 -25.32 45.00 7.83
N CYS A 56 -25.96 43.86 7.55
CA CYS A 56 -27.22 43.82 6.81
C CYS A 56 -28.13 42.76 7.45
N SER A 57 -29.35 43.19 7.79
CA SER A 57 -30.29 42.48 8.65
C SER A 57 -31.09 41.43 7.89
N LEU A 58 -30.99 40.17 8.32
CA LEU A 58 -32.04 39.16 8.15
C LEU A 58 -32.21 38.43 9.48
N THR A 59 -33.36 38.64 10.12
CA THR A 59 -33.71 38.06 11.42
C THR A 59 -34.06 36.58 11.27
N MET A 60 -33.14 35.70 11.66
CA MET A 60 -33.46 34.36 12.17
C MET A 60 -32.93 34.27 13.60
N SER A 61 -33.86 34.08 14.55
CA SER A 61 -33.59 33.93 15.97
C SER A 61 -32.83 32.62 16.24
N LEU A 62 -31.51 32.70 16.33
CA LEU A 62 -30.64 31.66 16.90
C LEU A 62 -30.33 32.05 18.35
N SER A 63 -30.83 31.25 19.28
CA SER A 63 -30.46 31.31 20.69
C SER A 63 -28.99 30.94 20.88
N GLU A 64 -28.21 31.82 21.48
CA GLU A 64 -26.85 31.55 21.94
C GLU A 64 -26.88 30.47 23.04
N ALA A 65 -26.69 29.21 22.65
CA ALA A 65 -26.31 28.15 23.55
C ALA A 65 -24.78 28.13 23.64
N GLY A 66 -24.23 28.80 24.66
CA GLY A 66 -22.83 28.59 25.05
C GLY A 66 -22.57 27.11 25.41
N PRO A 67 -21.31 26.64 25.43
CA PRO A 67 -20.96 25.27 25.81
C PRO A 67 -21.19 25.05 27.31
N SER A 68 -22.44 24.92 27.72
CA SER A 68 -22.84 24.50 29.06
C SER A 68 -22.75 22.99 29.14
N GLY A 69 -21.65 22.45 29.66
CA GLY A 69 -21.60 21.01 29.95
C GLY A 69 -20.23 20.35 30.09
N SER A 70 -19.22 20.99 30.67
CA SER A 70 -18.04 20.28 31.20
C SER A 70 -17.95 20.41 32.72
N GLY A 71 -19.10 20.33 33.40
CA GLY A 71 -19.11 20.06 34.83
C GLY A 71 -18.43 18.71 35.10
N PRO A 72 -17.83 18.50 36.28
CA PRO A 72 -17.35 17.19 36.70
C PRO A 72 -18.45 16.15 36.44
N PRO A 73 -18.12 14.96 35.88
CA PRO A 73 -19.13 13.93 35.66
C PRO A 73 -19.92 13.71 36.95
N GLU A 74 -21.25 13.73 36.83
CA GLU A 74 -22.17 13.64 37.96
C GLU A 74 -21.84 12.36 38.75
N ILE A 75 -21.34 12.53 39.98
CA ILE A 75 -20.86 11.41 40.78
C ILE A 75 -22.10 10.60 41.17
N PRO A 76 -22.24 9.33 40.72
CA PRO A 76 -23.40 8.51 41.05
C PRO A 76 -23.56 8.41 42.57
N LYS A 77 -24.81 8.53 43.05
CA LYS A 77 -25.14 8.40 44.47
C LYS A 77 -24.51 7.13 45.04
N ARG A 78 -23.62 7.35 46.00
CA ARG A 78 -22.70 6.39 46.61
C ARG A 78 -23.42 5.13 47.12
N THR A 79 -23.50 4.08 46.31
CA THR A 79 -23.76 2.71 46.81
C THR A 79 -22.45 2.23 47.44
N SER A 80 -22.28 2.54 48.73
CA SER A 80 -21.03 2.36 49.47
C SER A 80 -20.70 0.88 49.69
N SER A 81 -20.08 0.24 48.71
CA SER A 81 -18.93 -0.60 49.04
C SER A 81 -17.70 0.32 48.95
N LYS A 82 -17.12 0.68 50.10
CA LYS A 82 -15.78 1.28 50.13
C LYS A 82 -14.83 0.19 49.59
N ARG A 83 -14.63 0.14 48.27
CA ARG A 83 -13.60 -0.76 47.71
C ARG A 83 -12.30 -0.45 48.40
N ALA A 84 -11.63 -1.48 48.93
CA ALA A 84 -10.37 -1.27 49.60
C ALA A 84 -9.34 -0.80 48.57
N ARG A 85 -8.37 0.02 49.00
CA ARG A 85 -7.23 0.42 48.16
C ARG A 85 -6.53 -0.79 47.53
N THR A 86 -6.42 -1.87 48.29
CA THR A 86 -5.88 -3.16 47.83
C THR A 86 -6.64 -3.74 46.65
N ASP A 87 -7.95 -3.54 46.57
CA ASP A 87 -8.78 -4.03 45.47
C ASP A 87 -8.56 -3.20 44.20
N LEU A 88 -8.42 -1.87 44.35
CA LEU A 88 -8.10 -0.98 43.23
C LEU A 88 -6.69 -1.25 42.67
N LEU A 89 -5.71 -1.55 43.53
CA LEU A 89 -4.38 -1.96 43.09
C LEU A 89 -4.41 -3.29 42.30
N LYS A 90 -5.19 -4.26 42.78
CA LYS A 90 -5.41 -5.52 42.05
C LYS A 90 -6.12 -5.29 40.72
N GLU A 91 -7.12 -4.41 40.68
CA GLU A 91 -7.84 -4.01 39.45
C GLU A 91 -6.88 -3.35 38.45
N CYS A 92 -6.06 -2.37 38.87
CA CYS A 92 -5.06 -1.73 38.02
C CYS A 92 -4.05 -2.73 37.49
N HIS A 93 -3.47 -3.57 38.36
CA HIS A 93 -2.53 -4.60 37.96
C HIS A 93 -3.14 -5.58 36.94
N HIS A 94 -4.36 -6.04 37.19
CA HIS A 94 -5.07 -6.94 36.28
C HIS A 94 -5.30 -6.31 34.90
N LEU A 95 -5.81 -5.08 34.86
CA LEU A 95 -6.01 -4.33 33.61
C LEU A 95 -4.69 -4.02 32.89
N GLY A 96 -3.61 -3.84 33.64
CA GLY A 96 -2.26 -3.67 33.08
C GLY A 96 -1.78 -4.94 32.37
N VAL A 97 -2.03 -6.11 32.96
CA VAL A 97 -1.77 -7.41 32.31
C VAL A 97 -2.63 -7.56 31.06
N GLU A 98 -3.93 -7.25 31.12
CA GLU A 98 -4.82 -7.31 29.95
C GLU A 98 -4.38 -6.37 28.82
N LEU A 99 -3.92 -5.15 29.16
CA LEU A 99 -3.38 -4.20 28.19
C LEU A 99 -2.14 -4.77 27.51
N GLU A 100 -1.21 -5.37 28.26
CA GLU A 100 -0.02 -6.00 27.67
C GLU A 100 -0.36 -7.23 26.83
N GLU A 101 -1.37 -8.01 27.22
CA GLU A 101 -1.89 -9.10 26.40
C GLU A 101 -2.57 -8.61 25.12
N ALA A 102 -3.35 -7.52 25.18
CA ALA A 102 -3.95 -6.90 24.01
C ALA A 102 -2.86 -6.37 23.06
N LYS A 103 -1.81 -5.72 23.57
CA LYS A 103 -0.66 -5.28 22.77
C LYS A 103 0.05 -6.44 22.09
N LYS A 104 0.18 -7.59 22.76
CA LYS A 104 0.75 -8.82 22.16
C LYS A 104 -0.11 -9.40 21.03
N LYS A 105 -1.44 -9.17 21.06
CA LYS A 105 -2.37 -9.57 19.98
C LYS A 105 -2.27 -8.64 18.76
N VAL A 106 -2.00 -7.36 18.99
CA VAL A 106 -1.55 -6.42 17.94
C VAL A 106 -0.09 -6.75 17.60
N ARG A 107 0.12 -7.94 17.02
CA ARG A 107 1.39 -8.23 16.38
C ARG A 107 1.55 -7.24 15.23
N PRO A 108 2.79 -6.91 14.85
CA PRO A 108 3.09 -6.41 13.52
C PRO A 108 2.68 -7.50 12.52
N SER A 109 1.37 -7.60 12.31
CA SER A 109 0.78 -8.34 11.23
C SER A 109 1.35 -7.70 9.98
N THR A 110 1.76 -8.53 9.04
CA THR A 110 2.17 -8.02 7.74
C THR A 110 0.98 -7.39 7.03
N SER A 111 -0.27 -7.63 7.47
CA SER A 111 -1.47 -6.97 6.96
C SER A 111 -2.18 -6.07 7.98
N PHE A 112 -2.54 -4.85 7.56
CA PHE A 112 -3.45 -3.94 8.28
C PHE A 112 -4.90 -4.23 7.88
N ASP A 113 -5.31 -5.49 8.04
CA ASP A 113 -6.65 -5.96 7.75
C ASP A 113 -7.64 -5.64 8.88
N ALA A 114 -8.92 -5.97 8.70
CA ALA A 114 -9.94 -5.72 9.72
C ALA A 114 -9.61 -6.35 11.09
N ARG A 115 -8.90 -7.49 11.12
CA ARG A 115 -8.51 -8.14 12.39
C ARG A 115 -7.44 -7.32 13.09
N TYR A 116 -6.48 -6.78 12.35
CA TYR A 116 -5.49 -5.84 12.88
C TYR A 116 -6.18 -4.64 13.53
N TRP A 117 -7.06 -3.94 12.81
CA TRP A 117 -7.74 -2.75 13.34
C TRP A 117 -8.68 -3.06 14.51
N THR A 118 -9.36 -4.21 14.48
CA THR A 118 -10.16 -4.68 15.62
C THR A 118 -9.28 -4.92 16.85
N SER A 119 -8.09 -5.51 16.66
CA SER A 119 -7.13 -5.73 17.75
C SER A 119 -6.55 -4.42 18.28
N ALA A 120 -6.27 -3.45 17.40
CA ALA A 120 -5.83 -2.11 17.78
C ALA A 120 -6.90 -1.37 18.59
N ALA A 121 -8.17 -1.44 18.17
CA ALA A 121 -9.29 -0.89 18.93
C ALA A 121 -9.38 -1.52 20.34
N ALA A 122 -9.16 -2.83 20.46
CA ALA A 122 -9.13 -3.53 21.74
C ALA A 122 -7.97 -3.07 22.65
N VAL A 123 -6.80 -2.71 22.08
CA VAL A 123 -5.69 -2.12 22.86
C VAL A 123 -6.08 -0.75 23.41
N CYS A 124 -6.69 0.11 22.59
CA CYS A 124 -7.14 1.43 23.04
C CYS A 124 -8.23 1.31 24.12
N GLU A 125 -9.13 0.33 23.99
CA GLU A 125 -10.13 0.02 25.01
C GLU A 125 -9.50 -0.44 26.34
N ALA A 126 -8.56 -1.39 26.29
CA ALA A 126 -7.83 -1.85 27.46
C ALA A 126 -7.02 -0.71 28.11
N SER A 127 -6.42 0.16 27.31
CA SER A 127 -5.67 1.33 27.78
C SER A 127 -6.59 2.33 28.49
N ALA A 128 -7.74 2.66 27.90
CA ALA A 128 -8.73 3.52 28.52
C ALA A 128 -9.27 2.92 29.83
N ALA A 129 -9.47 1.60 29.89
CA ALA A 129 -9.89 0.90 31.11
C ALA A 129 -8.82 0.97 32.21
N HIS A 130 -7.55 0.71 31.87
CA HIS A 130 -6.42 0.83 32.77
C HIS A 130 -6.30 2.25 33.36
N LEU A 131 -6.31 3.28 32.50
CA LEU A 131 -6.23 4.68 32.92
C LEU A 131 -7.40 5.11 33.82
N ARG A 132 -8.61 4.57 33.59
CA ARG A 132 -9.76 4.79 34.48
C ARG A 132 -9.56 4.14 35.85
N ALA A 133 -8.93 2.96 35.92
CA ALA A 133 -8.60 2.33 37.19
C ALA A 133 -7.50 3.10 37.94
N GLU A 134 -6.47 3.56 37.23
CA GLU A 134 -5.43 4.45 37.77
C GLU A 134 -6.03 5.75 38.30
N THR A 135 -6.99 6.34 37.58
CA THR A 135 -7.75 7.51 38.04
C THR A 135 -8.44 7.25 39.39
N LYS A 136 -9.11 6.09 39.55
CA LYS A 136 -9.76 5.72 40.82
C LYS A 136 -8.74 5.55 41.95
N LEU A 137 -7.58 4.96 41.65
CA LEU A 137 -6.51 4.76 42.61
C LEU A 137 -5.86 6.09 43.02
N ALA A 138 -5.58 6.99 42.08
CA ALA A 138 -5.02 8.31 42.33
C ALA A 138 -5.96 9.17 43.18
N ILE A 139 -7.26 9.18 42.87
CA ILE A 139 -8.27 9.86 43.70
C ILE A 139 -8.30 9.28 45.11
N ARG A 140 -8.16 7.95 45.26
CA ARG A 140 -8.13 7.30 46.56
C ARG A 140 -6.89 7.69 47.36
N ASP A 141 -5.73 7.66 46.73
CA ASP A 141 -4.45 8.01 47.35
C ASP A 141 -4.42 9.50 47.75
N TRP A 142 -4.99 10.38 46.94
CA TRP A 142 -5.18 11.80 47.26
C TRP A 142 -6.07 12.04 48.49
N VAL A 143 -7.18 11.30 48.60
CA VAL A 143 -8.07 11.42 49.76
C VAL A 143 -7.40 10.85 51.02
N ASP A 144 -6.65 9.76 50.89
CA ASP A 144 -5.96 9.12 52.01
C ASP A 144 -4.70 9.92 52.46
N SER A 145 -4.13 10.78 51.62
CA SER A 145 -2.99 11.68 51.96
C SER A 145 -3.40 13.01 52.61
N GLU A 146 -4.70 13.23 52.83
CA GLU A 146 -5.27 14.47 53.38
C GLU A 146 -4.98 15.75 52.54
N GLU A 147 -4.54 15.59 51.29
CA GLU A 147 -4.27 16.72 50.39
C GLU A 147 -5.54 17.48 49.96
N GLY A 148 -6.72 16.88 50.16
CA GLY A 148 -8.01 17.56 50.01
C GLY A 148 -9.18 16.62 49.69
N PRO A 149 -10.38 17.18 49.49
CA PRO A 149 -11.52 16.41 49.02
C PRO A 149 -11.25 15.83 47.61
N ALA A 150 -11.87 14.70 47.26
CA ALA A 150 -11.72 14.08 45.93
C ALA A 150 -12.01 15.03 44.76
N THR A 151 -12.82 16.07 44.98
CA THR A 151 -13.13 17.09 43.97
C THR A 151 -11.94 17.98 43.62
N SER A 152 -11.01 18.23 44.55
CA SER A 152 -9.83 19.06 44.28
C SER A 152 -8.80 18.35 43.43
N TRP A 153 -8.75 17.01 43.44
CA TRP A 153 -7.84 16.23 42.61
C TRP A 153 -8.05 16.51 41.10
N TRP A 154 -9.29 16.71 40.66
CA TRP A 154 -9.59 17.01 39.26
C TRP A 154 -8.97 18.32 38.73
N ALA A 155 -8.59 19.25 39.63
CA ALA A 155 -7.92 20.49 39.25
C ALA A 155 -6.41 20.31 38.99
N THR A 156 -5.82 19.18 39.42
CA THR A 156 -4.40 18.89 39.30
C THR A 156 -3.98 18.68 37.84
N ASN A 157 -2.70 18.90 37.54
CA ASN A 157 -2.14 18.62 36.21
C ASN A 157 -2.13 17.11 35.89
N GLU A 158 -2.00 16.27 36.91
CA GLU A 158 -2.05 14.81 36.76
C GLU A 158 -3.42 14.36 36.26
N ALA A 159 -4.50 14.84 36.90
CA ALA A 159 -5.87 14.51 36.50
C ALA A 159 -6.14 14.92 35.05
N ARG A 160 -5.72 16.13 34.65
CA ARG A 160 -5.86 16.59 33.26
C ARG A 160 -5.16 15.67 32.27
N ARG A 161 -3.90 15.30 32.55
CA ARG A 161 -3.11 14.40 31.71
C ARG A 161 -3.80 13.04 31.54
N ILE A 162 -4.28 12.43 32.63
CA ILE A 162 -4.94 11.12 32.57
C ILE A 162 -6.28 11.22 31.81
N ILE A 163 -7.05 12.29 32.03
CA ILE A 163 -8.29 12.53 31.29
C ILE A 163 -8.02 12.70 29.79
N GLU A 164 -7.01 13.47 29.42
CA GLU A 164 -6.59 13.67 28.02
C GLU A 164 -6.19 12.33 27.38
N GLN A 165 -5.42 11.50 28.10
CA GLN A 165 -5.06 10.16 27.62
C GLN A 165 -6.28 9.24 27.46
N ILE A 166 -7.25 9.27 28.39
CA ILE A 166 -8.50 8.51 28.26
C ILE A 166 -9.30 8.99 27.03
N LYS A 167 -9.37 10.30 26.81
CA LYS A 167 -10.05 10.87 25.64
C LYS A 167 -9.37 10.46 24.34
N ALA A 168 -8.04 10.56 24.27
CA ALA A 168 -7.25 10.12 23.12
C ALA A 168 -7.50 8.63 22.82
N ALA A 169 -7.34 7.75 23.81
CA ALA A 169 -7.58 6.32 23.66
C ALA A 169 -9.03 6.00 23.23
N THR A 170 -10.02 6.75 23.74
CA THR A 170 -11.42 6.56 23.35
C THR A 170 -11.67 7.00 21.89
N MET A 171 -11.04 8.10 21.47
CA MET A 171 -11.12 8.59 20.09
C MET A 171 -10.45 7.63 19.11
N GLU A 172 -9.23 7.18 19.42
CA GLU A 172 -8.51 6.18 18.64
C GLU A 172 -9.29 4.87 18.51
N LYS A 173 -9.89 4.38 19.61
CA LYS A 173 -10.78 3.21 19.57
C LYS A 173 -11.87 3.39 18.53
N SER A 174 -12.56 4.53 18.54
CA SER A 174 -13.64 4.82 17.58
C SER A 174 -13.13 4.84 16.13
N LEU A 175 -11.97 5.44 15.89
CA LEU A 175 -11.33 5.47 14.57
C LEU A 175 -10.97 4.06 14.09
N TYR A 176 -10.34 3.24 14.95
CA TYR A 176 -9.96 1.87 14.61
C TYR A 176 -11.16 0.96 14.41
N THR A 177 -12.23 1.11 15.20
CA THR A 177 -13.50 0.38 15.00
C THR A 177 -14.13 0.75 13.67
N ARG A 178 -14.28 2.05 13.37
CA ARG A 178 -14.83 2.51 12.09
C ARG A 178 -13.99 2.04 10.91
N GLN A 179 -12.67 2.03 11.06
CA GLN A 179 -11.78 1.50 10.04
C GLN A 179 -12.01 0.00 9.84
N ALA A 180 -12.05 -0.80 10.90
CA ALA A 180 -12.32 -2.24 10.79
C ALA A 180 -13.68 -2.53 10.12
N GLU A 181 -14.73 -1.78 10.47
CA GLU A 181 -16.05 -1.86 9.85
C GLU A 181 -15.99 -1.50 8.36
N ARG A 182 -15.32 -0.39 8.01
CA ARG A 182 -15.11 0.03 6.62
C ARG A 182 -14.40 -1.04 5.79
N ILE A 183 -13.42 -1.73 6.38
CA ILE A 183 -12.73 -2.85 5.71
C ILE A 183 -13.64 -4.06 5.53
N ASN A 184 -14.43 -4.39 6.56
CA ASN A 184 -15.35 -5.53 6.50
C ASN A 184 -16.52 -5.30 5.53
N GLN A 185 -17.00 -4.06 5.44
CA GLN A 185 -18.01 -3.63 4.48
C GLN A 185 -17.44 -3.49 3.06
N GLY A 186 -16.17 -3.12 2.95
CA GLY A 186 -15.44 -3.12 1.70
C GLY A 186 -15.46 -4.51 1.08
N GLY A 187 -16.09 -4.64 -0.09
CA GLY A 187 -16.14 -5.90 -0.83
C GLY A 187 -14.75 -6.47 -1.14
N PRO A 188 -14.67 -7.64 -1.80
CA PRO A 188 -13.41 -8.33 -2.10
C PRO A 188 -12.32 -7.43 -2.71
N ILE A 189 -12.72 -6.49 -3.59
CA ILE A 189 -11.83 -5.51 -4.23
C ILE A 189 -11.14 -4.59 -3.23
N ARG A 190 -11.87 -4.06 -2.23
CA ARG A 190 -11.28 -3.15 -1.23
C ARG A 190 -10.34 -3.89 -0.30
N ARG A 191 -10.63 -5.15 0.02
CA ARG A 191 -9.71 -6.01 0.78
C ARG A 191 -8.46 -6.36 -0.02
N ALA A 192 -8.61 -6.71 -1.30
CA ALA A 192 -7.51 -6.92 -2.24
C ALA A 192 -6.61 -5.69 -2.35
N PHE A 193 -7.25 -4.52 -2.48
CA PHE A 193 -6.59 -3.23 -2.48
C PHE A 193 -5.79 -3.00 -1.19
N GLN A 194 -6.41 -3.11 -0.02
CA GLN A 194 -5.72 -2.92 1.25
C GLN A 194 -4.59 -3.92 1.44
N ALA A 195 -4.79 -5.17 1.04
CA ALA A 195 -3.75 -6.19 1.05
C ALA A 195 -2.53 -5.76 0.23
N MET A 196 -2.73 -5.08 -0.90
CA MET A 196 -1.62 -4.48 -1.65
C MET A 196 -1.01 -3.30 -0.88
N PHE A 197 -1.81 -2.29 -0.51
CA PHE A 197 -1.31 -0.95 -0.16
C PHE A 197 -1.05 -0.67 1.31
N THR A 198 -1.80 -1.26 2.23
CA THR A 198 -1.66 -0.92 3.66
C THR A 198 -0.57 -1.73 4.34
N THR A 199 -0.19 -2.88 3.78
CA THR A 199 0.59 -3.96 4.41
C THR A 199 2.11 -3.76 4.42
N SER A 200 2.64 -2.69 3.82
CA SER A 200 4.08 -2.40 3.80
C SER A 200 4.38 -0.93 3.50
N GLN A 201 5.46 -0.38 4.07
CA GLN A 201 5.98 0.96 3.73
C GLN A 201 6.34 1.13 2.25
N LEU A 202 6.54 0.02 1.51
CA LEU A 202 6.80 -0.01 0.06
C LEU A 202 5.58 -0.49 -0.76
N GLY A 203 4.45 -0.74 -0.09
CA GLY A 203 3.07 -0.64 -0.60
C GLY A 203 2.61 -1.54 -1.75
N ILE A 204 3.48 -2.24 -2.48
CA ILE A 204 3.04 -3.11 -3.58
C ILE A 204 4.05 -4.24 -3.78
N CYS A 205 3.57 -5.49 -3.82
CA CYS A 205 4.40 -6.70 -3.94
C CYS A 205 5.33 -6.96 -2.74
N ALA A 206 5.00 -6.44 -1.55
CA ALA A 206 5.86 -6.61 -0.38
C ALA A 206 6.06 -8.10 -0.03
N ASP A 207 7.29 -8.42 0.37
CA ASP A 207 7.74 -9.80 0.45
C ASP A 207 6.97 -10.70 1.41
N LYS A 208 6.17 -10.10 2.28
CA LYS A 208 5.53 -10.75 3.44
C LYS A 208 4.00 -10.73 3.39
N VAL A 209 3.40 -10.35 2.26
CA VAL A 209 1.94 -10.28 2.10
C VAL A 209 1.41 -11.57 1.48
N GLY A 210 0.23 -12.02 1.96
CA GLY A 210 -0.59 -13.07 1.34
C GLY A 210 -0.06 -14.50 1.48
N MET A 211 -0.04 -15.28 0.39
CA MET A 211 0.05 -16.77 0.42
C MET A 211 1.37 -17.36 0.97
N GLY A 212 2.31 -16.53 1.41
CA GLY A 212 3.60 -16.97 1.94
C GLY A 212 4.58 -17.45 0.85
N PRO A 213 5.66 -18.16 1.23
CA PRO A 213 6.64 -18.64 0.27
C PRO A 213 6.08 -19.77 -0.60
N ARG A 214 6.27 -19.65 -1.93
CA ARG A 214 5.96 -20.69 -2.91
C ARG A 214 6.74 -21.98 -2.64
N LYS A 215 6.12 -23.15 -2.88
CA LYS A 215 6.86 -24.43 -2.86
C LYS A 215 7.87 -24.48 -3.98
N ARG A 216 9.05 -25.03 -3.71
CA ARG A 216 10.15 -25.15 -4.71
C ARG A 216 9.73 -25.94 -5.96
N SER A 217 8.90 -26.97 -5.79
CA SER A 217 8.37 -27.77 -6.89
C SER A 217 7.45 -26.98 -7.81
N GLU A 218 6.57 -26.16 -7.24
CA GLU A 218 5.65 -25.28 -7.98
C GLU A 218 6.42 -24.21 -8.75
N GLN A 219 7.45 -23.60 -8.15
CA GLN A 219 8.33 -22.65 -8.84
C GLN A 219 9.09 -23.28 -10.01
N ALA A 220 9.59 -24.50 -9.81
CA ALA A 220 10.30 -25.23 -10.86
C ALA A 220 9.35 -25.56 -12.03
N LYS A 221 8.14 -26.06 -11.72
CA LYS A 221 7.12 -26.35 -12.72
C LYS A 221 6.73 -25.09 -13.50
N PHE A 222 6.45 -23.98 -12.82
CA PHE A 222 6.12 -22.70 -13.46
C PHE A 222 7.20 -22.23 -14.44
N LYS A 223 8.48 -22.35 -14.05
CA LYS A 223 9.60 -22.01 -14.93
C LYS A 223 9.67 -22.93 -16.15
N ASP A 224 9.48 -24.23 -15.96
CA ASP A 224 9.50 -25.20 -17.06
C ASP A 224 8.31 -24.98 -18.01
N ASP A 225 7.12 -24.66 -17.48
CA ASP A 225 5.92 -24.31 -18.25
C ASP A 225 6.14 -23.03 -19.09
N LEU A 226 6.80 -22.00 -18.54
CA LEU A 226 7.19 -20.79 -19.28
C LEU A 226 8.18 -21.11 -20.42
N ILE A 227 9.19 -21.93 -20.14
CA ILE A 227 10.19 -22.34 -21.14
C ILE A 227 9.51 -23.05 -22.31
N GLN A 228 8.57 -23.95 -22.02
CA GLN A 228 7.80 -24.65 -23.04
C GLN A 228 6.86 -23.71 -23.80
N PHE A 229 6.10 -22.88 -23.09
CA PHE A 229 5.13 -21.96 -23.67
C PHE A 229 5.78 -20.97 -24.64
N TYR A 230 6.92 -20.39 -24.29
CA TYR A 230 7.64 -19.46 -25.17
C TYR A 230 8.60 -20.14 -26.15
N GLY A 231 8.74 -21.48 -26.12
CA GLY A 231 9.74 -22.16 -26.95
C GLY A 231 11.16 -21.67 -26.68
N ALA A 232 11.45 -21.27 -25.44
CA ALA A 232 12.63 -20.50 -25.08
C ALA A 232 13.89 -21.35 -24.87
N VAL A 233 13.84 -22.67 -25.10
CA VAL A 233 14.95 -23.58 -24.80
C VAL A 233 15.80 -23.87 -26.01
N THR A 234 17.12 -23.71 -25.86
CA THR A 234 18.09 -24.27 -26.78
C THR A 234 18.72 -25.51 -26.14
N MET A 235 18.57 -26.68 -26.77
CA MET A 235 19.16 -27.94 -26.27
C MET A 235 20.61 -28.11 -26.74
N ARG A 236 21.41 -28.89 -26.00
CA ARG A 236 22.76 -29.25 -26.44
C ARG A 236 22.70 -30.28 -27.58
N PRO A 237 23.44 -30.10 -28.69
CA PRO A 237 23.42 -31.03 -29.83
C PRO A 237 23.70 -32.48 -29.43
N ASN A 238 24.67 -32.69 -28.52
CA ASN A 238 25.14 -34.01 -28.12
C ASN A 238 24.42 -34.58 -26.88
N LYS A 239 23.49 -33.83 -26.28
CA LYS A 239 22.76 -34.22 -25.07
C LYS A 239 21.33 -33.64 -25.13
N PRO A 240 20.37 -34.32 -25.77
CA PRO A 240 19.04 -33.75 -26.06
C PRO A 240 18.21 -33.44 -24.80
N LYS A 241 18.57 -34.01 -23.64
CA LYS A 241 17.94 -33.71 -22.34
C LYS A 241 18.62 -32.57 -21.56
N ALA A 242 19.74 -32.05 -22.06
CA ALA A 242 20.51 -31.01 -21.37
C ALA A 242 20.28 -29.65 -22.03
N ILE A 243 19.69 -28.72 -21.27
CA ILE A 243 19.50 -27.33 -21.67
C ILE A 243 20.88 -26.67 -21.85
N LYS A 244 21.10 -26.07 -23.02
CA LYS A 244 22.29 -25.26 -23.34
C LYS A 244 22.10 -23.84 -22.82
N SER A 245 21.02 -23.21 -23.26
CA SER A 245 20.64 -21.83 -22.94
C SER A 245 19.13 -21.66 -22.93
N ILE A 246 18.69 -20.56 -22.35
CA ILE A 246 17.30 -20.10 -22.31
C ILE A 246 17.27 -18.69 -22.92
N HIS A 247 16.33 -18.46 -23.82
CA HIS A 247 16.07 -17.16 -24.42
C HIS A 247 15.50 -16.20 -23.36
N ASP A 248 16.18 -15.07 -23.18
CA ASP A 248 15.75 -13.97 -22.31
C ASP A 248 14.82 -13.01 -23.07
N THR A 249 13.64 -12.76 -22.52
CA THR A 249 12.61 -11.96 -23.21
C THR A 249 12.98 -10.48 -23.28
N ALA A 250 13.79 -10.00 -22.34
CA ALA A 250 14.17 -8.61 -22.26
C ALA A 250 15.28 -8.24 -23.25
N THR A 251 16.37 -9.01 -23.26
CA THR A 251 17.55 -8.72 -24.08
C THR A 251 17.52 -9.42 -25.43
N GLY A 252 16.71 -10.48 -25.58
CA GLY A 252 16.68 -11.33 -26.78
C GLY A 252 17.87 -12.28 -26.89
N LEU A 253 18.71 -12.37 -25.87
CA LEU A 253 19.91 -13.22 -25.86
C LEU A 253 19.65 -14.61 -25.29
N GLU A 254 20.50 -15.55 -25.67
CA GLU A 254 20.53 -16.91 -25.15
C GLU A 254 21.42 -16.99 -23.90
N LEU A 255 20.81 -17.08 -22.73
CA LEU A 255 21.52 -17.04 -21.45
C LEU A 255 21.59 -18.42 -20.76
N PRO A 256 22.60 -18.70 -19.91
CA PRO A 256 22.62 -19.88 -19.07
C PRO A 256 21.38 -19.98 -18.15
N LYS A 257 20.88 -21.21 -17.91
CA LYS A 257 19.66 -21.46 -17.10
C LYS A 257 19.62 -20.80 -15.72
N HIS A 258 20.78 -20.58 -15.10
CA HIS A 258 20.90 -19.99 -13.76
C HIS A 258 20.84 -18.46 -13.75
N GLN A 259 21.01 -17.80 -14.90
CA GLN A 259 20.92 -16.34 -15.03
C GLN A 259 19.52 -15.87 -15.38
N VAL A 260 18.68 -16.77 -15.90
CA VAL A 260 17.29 -16.49 -16.25
C VAL A 260 16.38 -16.94 -15.10
N THR A 261 15.46 -16.09 -14.68
CA THR A 261 14.43 -16.32 -13.67
C THR A 261 13.04 -16.34 -14.31
N ALA A 262 12.07 -16.86 -13.56
CA ALA A 262 10.68 -16.94 -13.98
C ALA A 262 9.89 -15.83 -13.27
N ALA A 263 9.97 -14.63 -13.84
CA ALA A 263 9.35 -13.43 -13.29
C ALA A 263 7.83 -13.53 -13.40
N HIS A 264 7.13 -13.28 -12.30
CA HIS A 264 5.67 -13.19 -12.31
C HIS A 264 5.26 -11.77 -12.67
N LEU A 265 4.22 -11.62 -13.50
CA LEU A 265 3.68 -10.32 -13.84
C LEU A 265 2.70 -9.85 -12.77
N PHE A 266 1.75 -10.71 -12.41
CA PHE A 266 0.96 -10.57 -11.20
C PHE A 266 1.62 -11.36 -10.07
N PRO A 267 1.99 -10.72 -8.95
CA PRO A 267 2.72 -11.36 -7.87
C PRO A 267 1.95 -12.53 -7.26
N TYR A 268 2.58 -13.71 -7.23
CA TYR A 268 2.04 -14.89 -6.56
C TYR A 268 1.56 -14.62 -5.14
N LYS A 269 2.30 -13.76 -4.43
CA LYS A 269 2.06 -13.42 -3.02
C LYS A 269 0.67 -12.85 -2.79
N LEU A 270 0.10 -12.14 -3.76
CA LEU A 270 -1.25 -11.59 -3.66
C LEU A 270 -2.34 -12.67 -3.70
N GLY A 271 -2.05 -13.84 -4.28
CA GLY A 271 -2.96 -14.98 -4.30
C GLY A 271 -4.09 -14.89 -5.33
N PRO A 272 -4.81 -16.01 -5.53
CA PRO A 272 -5.85 -16.13 -6.55
C PRO A 272 -7.08 -15.26 -6.23
N ASP A 273 -7.46 -15.10 -4.96
CA ASP A 273 -8.62 -14.28 -4.59
C ASP A 273 -8.45 -12.81 -5.01
N VAL A 274 -7.23 -12.28 -4.87
CA VAL A 274 -6.90 -10.91 -5.28
C VAL A 274 -6.83 -10.83 -6.81
N LEU A 275 -6.26 -11.84 -7.46
CA LEU A 275 -6.23 -11.95 -8.92
C LEU A 275 -7.66 -11.88 -9.49
N VAL A 276 -8.57 -12.72 -8.99
CA VAL A 276 -9.98 -12.76 -9.41
C VAL A 276 -10.70 -11.45 -9.08
N SER A 277 -10.46 -10.87 -7.90
CA SER A 277 -11.07 -9.60 -7.52
C SER A 277 -10.68 -8.44 -8.46
N LEU A 278 -9.44 -8.45 -8.97
CA LEU A 278 -8.91 -7.39 -9.84
C LEU A 278 -9.29 -7.57 -11.30
N PHE A 279 -9.29 -8.82 -11.78
CA PHE A 279 -9.34 -9.12 -13.20
C PHE A 279 -10.58 -9.91 -13.63
N GLY A 280 -11.40 -10.43 -12.71
CA GLY A 280 -12.59 -11.23 -13.00
C GLY A 280 -12.39 -12.73 -12.76
N GLU A 281 -13.48 -13.50 -12.85
CA GLU A 281 -13.48 -14.96 -12.63
C GLU A 281 -12.73 -15.73 -13.73
N ASP A 282 -12.54 -15.14 -14.92
CA ASP A 282 -11.87 -15.78 -16.06
C ASP A 282 -10.36 -16.04 -15.85
N VAL A 283 -9.80 -15.57 -14.73
CA VAL A 283 -8.37 -15.71 -14.40
C VAL A 283 -8.09 -16.53 -13.15
N GLU A 284 -9.09 -17.18 -12.54
CA GLU A 284 -8.93 -17.90 -11.26
C GLU A 284 -7.73 -18.87 -11.25
N GLU A 285 -7.51 -19.58 -12.36
CA GLU A 285 -6.43 -20.56 -12.48
C GLU A 285 -5.13 -20.00 -13.09
N GLU A 286 -5.09 -18.70 -13.40
CA GLU A 286 -3.98 -18.14 -14.19
C GLU A 286 -2.74 -17.76 -13.39
N LEU A 287 -2.82 -17.71 -12.05
CA LEU A 287 -1.74 -17.25 -11.18
C LEU A 287 -0.40 -17.94 -11.47
N MET A 288 -0.44 -19.25 -11.75
CA MET A 288 0.73 -20.10 -12.00
C MET A 288 0.80 -20.58 -13.46
N THR A 289 0.19 -19.85 -14.39
CA THR A 289 0.26 -20.15 -15.83
C THR A 289 1.32 -19.31 -16.52
N ALA A 290 1.83 -19.80 -17.66
CA ALA A 290 2.81 -19.07 -18.46
C ALA A 290 2.31 -17.69 -18.96
N ARG A 291 0.99 -17.44 -18.96
CA ARG A 291 0.40 -16.15 -19.29
C ARG A 291 0.67 -15.07 -18.24
N ASN A 292 0.98 -15.47 -17.00
CA ASN A 292 1.32 -14.61 -15.87
C ASN A 292 2.84 -14.49 -15.64
N GLY A 293 3.67 -14.82 -16.62
CA GLY A 293 5.12 -14.74 -16.42
C GLY A 293 5.94 -14.51 -17.67
N LEU A 294 7.19 -14.15 -17.41
CA LEU A 294 8.24 -13.95 -18.41
C LEU A 294 9.53 -14.63 -17.94
N LEU A 295 10.37 -14.98 -18.91
CA LEU A 295 11.73 -15.42 -18.67
C LEU A 295 12.64 -14.21 -18.79
N LEU A 296 13.17 -13.76 -17.65
CA LEU A 296 13.95 -12.53 -17.52
C LEU A 296 15.31 -12.81 -16.88
N GLN A 297 16.33 -12.02 -17.18
CA GLN A 297 17.55 -11.97 -16.39
C GLN A 297 17.24 -11.39 -14.99
N SER A 298 17.88 -11.90 -13.93
CA SER A 298 17.51 -11.60 -12.53
C SER A 298 17.59 -10.12 -12.12
N VAL A 299 18.52 -9.35 -12.68
CA VAL A 299 18.65 -7.90 -12.46
C VAL A 299 17.49 -7.15 -13.12
N ILE A 300 17.06 -7.60 -14.29
CA ILE A 300 15.90 -7.04 -15.00
C ILE A 300 14.60 -7.35 -14.25
N GLU A 301 14.43 -8.59 -13.76
CA GLU A 301 13.33 -8.95 -12.85
C GLU A 301 13.31 -8.03 -11.63
N SER A 302 14.47 -7.80 -11.00
CA SER A 302 14.57 -6.90 -9.84
C SER A 302 14.17 -5.46 -10.19
N ALA A 303 14.52 -4.95 -11.36
CA ALA A 303 14.14 -3.60 -11.80
C ALA A 303 12.65 -3.49 -12.10
N LEU A 304 12.06 -4.53 -12.69
CA LEU A 304 10.62 -4.63 -12.91
C LEU A 304 9.86 -4.70 -11.58
N ASP A 305 10.32 -5.54 -10.65
CA ASP A 305 9.73 -5.69 -9.32
C ASP A 305 9.84 -4.41 -8.50
N ASP A 306 10.92 -3.63 -8.63
CA ASP A 306 11.10 -2.33 -7.97
C ASP A 306 10.22 -1.22 -8.57
N GLY A 307 9.66 -1.45 -9.77
CA GLY A 307 8.90 -0.46 -10.52
C GLY A 307 9.78 0.61 -11.19
N ALA A 308 11.08 0.37 -11.32
CA ALA A 308 12.00 1.27 -12.03
C ALA A 308 11.71 1.25 -13.55
N ILE A 309 11.31 0.10 -14.07
CA ILE A 309 10.92 -0.11 -15.46
C ILE A 309 9.53 -0.75 -15.54
N ALA A 310 8.87 -0.58 -16.68
CA ALA A 310 7.62 -1.23 -17.00
C ALA A 310 7.62 -1.74 -18.45
N ILE A 311 6.65 -2.60 -18.75
CA ILE A 311 6.39 -3.10 -20.09
C ILE A 311 5.14 -2.40 -20.61
N VAL A 312 5.27 -1.73 -21.75
CA VAL A 312 4.17 -1.00 -22.41
C VAL A 312 3.97 -1.53 -23.83
N PRO A 313 2.80 -1.30 -24.46
CA PRO A 313 2.60 -1.52 -25.87
C PRO A 313 3.67 -0.85 -26.72
N ASP A 314 4.03 -1.52 -27.80
CA ASP A 314 4.94 -1.00 -28.82
C ASP A 314 4.21 0.00 -29.73
N LEU A 315 3.88 1.14 -29.13
CA LEU A 315 3.19 2.29 -29.71
C LEU A 315 4.03 3.55 -29.48
N PRO A 316 3.85 4.63 -30.26
CA PRO A 316 4.46 5.92 -29.93
C PRO A 316 3.99 6.44 -28.56
N ASP A 317 4.70 7.43 -27.99
CA ASP A 317 4.43 7.94 -26.63
C ASP A 317 3.07 8.64 -26.49
N ASP A 318 2.54 9.18 -27.59
CA ASP A 318 1.20 9.77 -27.67
C ASP A 318 0.44 9.16 -28.85
N PRO A 319 -0.07 7.92 -28.70
CA PRO A 319 -0.67 7.19 -29.80
C PRO A 319 -2.07 7.72 -30.09
N THR A 320 -2.42 7.80 -31.38
CA THR A 320 -3.79 8.11 -31.78
C THR A 320 -4.73 6.95 -31.43
N THR A 321 -6.03 7.22 -31.29
CA THR A 321 -7.05 6.18 -31.05
C THR A 321 -6.99 5.07 -32.11
N GLU A 322 -6.71 5.42 -33.37
CA GLU A 322 -6.55 4.46 -34.46
C GLU A 322 -5.33 3.56 -34.29
N GLN A 323 -4.20 4.10 -33.82
CA GLN A 323 -3.00 3.32 -33.55
C GLN A 323 -3.21 2.34 -32.41
N VAL A 324 -3.89 2.77 -31.33
CA VAL A 324 -4.27 1.88 -30.21
C VAL A 324 -5.21 0.77 -30.71
N ALA A 325 -6.25 1.14 -31.46
CA ALA A 325 -7.21 0.17 -32.02
C ALA A 325 -6.58 -0.81 -33.01
N THR A 326 -5.53 -0.39 -33.72
CA THR A 326 -4.76 -1.26 -34.63
C THR A 326 -3.92 -2.25 -33.81
N TRP A 327 -3.15 -1.76 -32.85
CA TRP A 327 -2.36 -2.61 -31.95
C TRP A 327 -3.21 -3.61 -31.17
N GLU A 328 -4.43 -3.23 -30.78
CA GLU A 328 -5.38 -4.15 -30.13
C GLU A 328 -5.78 -5.33 -31.02
N ARG A 329 -5.93 -5.09 -32.33
CA ARG A 329 -6.32 -6.07 -33.34
C ARG A 329 -5.13 -6.93 -33.77
N ASP A 330 -3.92 -6.41 -33.68
CA ASP A 330 -2.69 -7.11 -34.08
C ASP A 330 -2.46 -8.38 -33.24
N LYS A 331 -2.13 -9.46 -33.94
CA LYS A 331 -1.74 -10.74 -33.36
C LYS A 331 -0.46 -11.23 -34.06
N PRO A 332 0.63 -11.48 -33.31
CA PRO A 332 0.77 -11.29 -31.86
C PRO A 332 0.94 -9.83 -31.45
N LYS A 333 0.50 -9.49 -30.23
CA LYS A 333 0.72 -8.15 -29.63
C LYS A 333 2.20 -7.93 -29.33
N ASN A 334 2.73 -6.76 -29.68
CA ASN A 334 4.12 -6.40 -29.41
C ASN A 334 4.22 -5.36 -28.29
N TYR A 335 5.31 -5.46 -27.53
CA TYR A 335 5.56 -4.66 -26.34
C TYR A 335 6.99 -4.15 -26.34
N ARG A 336 7.23 -3.06 -25.62
CA ARG A 336 8.55 -2.46 -25.40
C ARG A 336 8.74 -2.13 -23.92
N TRP A 337 10.00 -2.02 -23.51
CA TRP A 337 10.38 -1.56 -22.18
C TRP A 337 10.28 -0.05 -22.09
N ARG A 338 9.95 0.44 -20.89
CA ARG A 338 9.96 1.86 -20.58
C ARG A 338 10.52 2.11 -19.18
N ILE A 339 11.39 3.10 -19.04
CA ILE A 339 11.80 3.62 -17.73
C ILE A 339 10.64 4.42 -17.13
N ILE A 340 10.33 4.11 -15.88
CA ILE A 340 9.29 4.79 -15.11
C ILE A 340 9.91 5.75 -14.11
N ASP A 341 10.93 5.28 -13.39
CA ASP A 341 11.65 6.08 -12.42
C ASP A 341 13.11 6.26 -12.89
N GLU A 342 13.45 7.49 -13.26
CA GLU A 342 14.78 7.86 -13.77
C GLU A 342 15.84 7.97 -12.67
N ASP A 343 15.40 8.08 -11.41
CA ASP A 343 16.23 8.43 -10.26
C ASP A 343 16.76 7.17 -9.53
N VAL A 344 16.41 5.96 -10.00
CA VAL A 344 16.82 4.70 -9.36
C VAL A 344 18.26 4.34 -9.72
N GLU A 345 19.12 4.14 -8.72
CA GLU A 345 20.49 3.64 -8.91
C GLU A 345 20.55 2.32 -9.69
N LEU A 346 19.50 1.50 -9.59
CA LEU A 346 19.37 0.22 -10.29
C LEU A 346 19.40 0.36 -11.82
N LEU A 347 19.12 1.55 -12.37
CA LEU A 347 19.20 1.79 -13.81
C LEU A 347 20.61 1.62 -14.37
N GLU A 348 21.63 1.93 -13.56
CA GLU A 348 23.04 1.83 -13.93
C GLU A 348 23.62 0.42 -13.65
N ALA A 349 22.79 -0.51 -13.17
CA ALA A 349 23.22 -1.87 -12.91
C ALA A 349 23.63 -2.57 -14.22
N ILE A 350 24.87 -3.05 -14.27
CA ILE A 350 25.41 -3.77 -15.42
C ILE A 350 24.78 -5.17 -15.47
N ILE A 351 24.11 -5.44 -16.58
CA ILE A 351 23.62 -6.76 -16.95
C ILE A 351 24.82 -7.50 -17.57
N ALA A 352 25.46 -8.36 -16.78
CA ALA A 352 26.60 -9.15 -17.25
C ALA A 352 26.16 -10.24 -18.24
N LEU A 353 26.11 -9.89 -19.53
CA LEU A 353 25.66 -10.74 -20.62
C LEU A 353 26.84 -11.57 -21.16
N LYS A 354 27.12 -12.69 -20.51
CA LYS A 354 28.10 -13.67 -21.05
C LYS A 354 27.42 -14.56 -22.08
N SER A 355 27.18 -14.02 -23.28
CA SER A 355 26.77 -14.82 -24.44
C SER A 355 27.98 -15.43 -25.14
N GLN A 356 27.79 -16.50 -25.91
CA GLN A 356 28.85 -17.28 -26.56
C GLN A 356 29.60 -16.47 -27.64
N GLY A 357 30.52 -15.58 -27.23
CA GLY A 357 31.50 -14.93 -28.13
C GLY A 357 31.46 -13.39 -28.16
N ALA A 358 30.49 -12.75 -27.50
CA ALA A 358 30.43 -11.29 -27.38
C ALA A 358 30.05 -10.91 -25.93
N SER A 359 30.84 -10.02 -25.32
CA SER A 359 30.47 -9.33 -24.09
C SER A 359 29.98 -7.95 -24.51
N GLU A 360 28.67 -7.80 -24.63
CA GLU A 360 28.06 -6.48 -24.67
C GLU A 360 27.54 -6.21 -23.26
N ASP A 361 28.27 -5.37 -22.53
CA ASP A 361 27.79 -4.87 -21.25
C ASP A 361 26.62 -3.94 -21.58
N MET A 362 25.47 -4.21 -20.95
CA MET A 362 24.24 -3.46 -21.12
C MET A 362 23.74 -3.07 -19.73
N THR A 363 23.24 -1.85 -19.60
CA THR A 363 22.59 -1.39 -18.37
C THR A 363 21.09 -1.59 -18.45
N ILE A 364 20.38 -1.46 -17.32
CA ILE A 364 18.92 -1.44 -17.34
C ILE A 364 18.41 -0.22 -18.14
N ARG A 365 19.13 0.91 -18.08
CA ARG A 365 18.80 2.12 -18.85
C ARG A 365 18.76 1.87 -20.36
N ASP A 366 19.66 1.02 -20.87
CA ASP A 366 19.71 0.67 -22.30
C ASP A 366 18.50 -0.12 -22.80
N LEU A 367 17.65 -0.63 -21.89
CA LEU A 367 16.40 -1.28 -22.26
C LEU A 367 15.33 -0.29 -22.71
N ASP A 368 15.42 1.01 -22.37
CA ASP A 368 14.36 1.97 -22.69
C ASP A 368 14.02 2.00 -24.19
N GLY A 369 12.74 1.84 -24.51
CA GLY A 369 12.25 1.79 -25.88
C GLY A 369 12.56 0.50 -26.65
N ARG A 370 13.35 -0.44 -26.10
CA ARG A 370 13.61 -1.72 -26.76
C ARG A 370 12.38 -2.62 -26.75
N ARG A 371 12.14 -3.31 -27.86
CA ARG A 371 11.05 -4.29 -28.01
C ARG A 371 11.38 -5.57 -27.25
N LEU A 372 10.37 -6.18 -26.64
CA LEU A 372 10.48 -7.51 -26.04
C LEU A 372 10.70 -8.55 -27.16
N SER A 373 11.56 -9.53 -26.89
CA SER A 373 11.95 -10.56 -27.85
C SER A 373 11.32 -11.91 -27.49
N PHE A 374 10.43 -12.43 -28.34
CA PHE A 374 9.80 -13.74 -28.16
C PHE A 374 10.25 -14.70 -29.28
N LYS A 375 10.39 -16.00 -28.98
CA LYS A 375 10.74 -17.02 -29.99
C LYS A 375 9.55 -17.52 -30.81
N ASN A 376 8.32 -17.22 -30.37
CA ASN A 376 7.08 -17.61 -31.02
C ASN A 376 6.02 -16.51 -30.84
N ASP A 377 4.78 -16.77 -31.28
CA ASP A 377 3.66 -15.81 -31.22
C ASP A 377 2.96 -15.76 -29.84
N ASN A 378 3.40 -16.57 -28.87
CA ASN A 378 2.81 -16.55 -27.55
C ASN A 378 3.20 -15.27 -26.80
N ARG A 379 2.25 -14.69 -26.07
CA ARG A 379 2.41 -13.45 -25.31
C ARG A 379 1.81 -13.60 -23.91
N PRO A 380 2.32 -12.87 -22.91
CA PRO A 380 1.63 -12.76 -21.63
C PRO A 380 0.27 -12.05 -21.79
N ARG A 381 -0.62 -12.20 -20.80
CA ARG A 381 -1.88 -11.44 -20.80
C ARG A 381 -1.59 -9.95 -20.60
N ALA A 382 -2.17 -9.12 -21.48
CA ALA A 382 -2.00 -7.67 -21.45
C ALA A 382 -2.45 -7.03 -20.11
N ARG A 383 -3.48 -7.58 -19.46
CA ARG A 383 -3.98 -7.08 -18.16
C ARG A 383 -2.93 -7.13 -17.04
N TYR A 384 -2.05 -8.14 -17.04
CA TYR A 384 -0.98 -8.24 -16.05
C TYR A 384 0.16 -7.25 -16.31
N LEU A 385 0.47 -6.99 -17.59
CA LEU A 385 1.42 -5.95 -17.97
C LEU A 385 0.90 -4.55 -17.59
N TYR A 386 -0.40 -4.30 -17.82
CA TYR A 386 -1.04 -3.06 -17.41
C TYR A 386 -1.04 -2.88 -15.89
N PHE A 387 -1.34 -3.95 -15.14
CA PHE A 387 -1.21 -3.96 -13.68
C PHE A 387 0.20 -3.57 -13.23
N LEU A 388 1.24 -4.21 -13.78
CA LEU A 388 2.63 -3.87 -13.45
C LEU A 388 2.95 -2.41 -13.74
N PHE A 389 2.49 -1.89 -14.88
CA PHE A 389 2.70 -0.49 -15.23
C PHE A 389 2.04 0.45 -14.20
N VAL A 390 0.78 0.20 -13.82
CA VAL A 390 0.09 0.98 -12.77
C VAL A 390 0.85 0.89 -11.44
N VAL A 391 1.28 -0.31 -11.06
CA VAL A 391 2.08 -0.56 -9.86
C VAL A 391 3.40 0.21 -9.89
N ALA A 392 4.11 0.25 -11.01
CA ALA A 392 5.36 0.98 -11.16
C ALA A 392 5.14 2.49 -10.96
N GLN A 393 4.10 3.06 -11.57
CA GLN A 393 3.75 4.48 -11.41
C GLN A 393 3.45 4.84 -9.95
N LEU A 394 2.75 3.96 -9.24
CA LEU A 394 2.42 4.15 -7.82
C LEU A 394 3.66 4.02 -6.93
N LYS A 395 4.53 3.04 -7.20
CA LYS A 395 5.81 2.91 -6.49
C LYS A 395 6.64 4.17 -6.63
N MET A 396 6.77 4.70 -7.84
CA MET A 396 7.43 5.97 -8.10
C MET A 396 6.79 7.11 -7.28
N ALA A 397 5.46 7.25 -7.33
CA ALA A 397 4.74 8.31 -6.63
C ALA A 397 4.90 8.25 -5.09
N TRP A 398 5.11 7.07 -4.51
CA TRP A 398 5.25 6.88 -3.07
C TRP A 398 6.68 6.73 -2.55
N ARG A 399 7.69 6.87 -3.41
CA ARG A 399 9.08 6.96 -2.94
C ARG A 399 9.25 8.12 -1.98
N HIS A 400 10.12 7.92 -0.98
CA HIS A 400 10.30 8.85 0.13
C HIS A 400 10.58 10.29 -0.34
N GLU A 401 11.32 10.43 -1.45
CA GLU A 401 11.68 11.70 -2.08
C GLU A 401 10.48 12.47 -2.64
N TYR A 402 9.40 11.77 -2.99
CA TYR A 402 8.19 12.32 -3.63
C TYR A 402 6.97 12.31 -2.72
N ARG A 403 7.12 11.79 -1.50
CA ARG A 403 6.01 11.59 -0.56
C ARG A 403 5.29 12.89 -0.15
N THR A 404 5.97 14.03 -0.23
CA THR A 404 5.41 15.35 0.09
C THR A 404 4.54 15.92 -1.03
N ASP A 405 4.76 15.52 -2.29
CA ASP A 405 3.95 15.92 -3.44
C ASP A 405 3.99 14.85 -4.56
N PRO A 406 3.28 13.71 -4.38
CA PRO A 406 3.18 12.66 -5.39
C PRO A 406 2.57 13.17 -6.70
N ALA A 407 1.68 14.17 -6.61
CA ALA A 407 1.00 14.75 -7.76
C ALA A 407 1.99 15.41 -8.72
N LYS A 408 3.11 15.97 -8.26
CA LYS A 408 4.15 16.54 -9.14
C LYS A 408 4.73 15.53 -10.12
N LYS A 409 4.88 14.26 -9.72
CA LYS A 409 5.38 13.18 -10.60
C LYS A 409 4.29 12.53 -11.43
N LEU A 410 3.05 12.50 -10.93
CA LEU A 410 1.91 11.96 -11.67
C LEU A 410 1.34 12.95 -12.71
N LYS A 411 1.38 14.27 -12.44
CA LYS A 411 0.87 15.34 -13.32
C LYS A 411 1.38 15.24 -14.77
N PRO A 412 2.69 15.04 -15.03
CA PRO A 412 3.20 14.85 -16.39
C PRO A 412 2.67 13.60 -17.11
N GLN A 413 2.08 12.66 -16.38
CA GLN A 413 1.43 11.47 -16.92
C GLN A 413 -0.04 11.72 -17.21
N LEU A 414 -0.66 12.74 -16.59
CA LEU A 414 -2.05 13.12 -16.86
C LEU A 414 -2.17 13.71 -18.26
N GLY A 415 -3.16 13.25 -19.02
CA GLY A 415 -3.45 13.75 -20.36
C GLY A 415 -2.61 13.14 -21.49
N LYS A 416 -1.55 12.39 -21.18
CA LYS A 416 -0.90 11.53 -22.20
C LYS A 416 -1.88 10.44 -22.62
N GLY A 417 -1.95 10.13 -23.91
CA GLY A 417 -2.73 9.02 -24.43
C GLY A 417 -2.34 7.70 -23.74
N PHE A 418 -3.07 7.33 -22.69
CA PHE A 418 -2.83 6.06 -22.02
C PHE A 418 -3.26 4.93 -22.95
N TRP A 419 -2.37 3.97 -23.17
CA TRP A 419 -2.63 2.72 -23.90
C TRP A 419 -3.58 1.76 -23.16
N ALA A 420 -4.25 2.25 -22.12
CA ALA A 420 -5.35 1.55 -21.49
C ALA A 420 -6.51 1.49 -22.47
N THR A 421 -6.61 0.37 -23.17
CA THR A 421 -7.74 0.01 -24.01
C THR A 421 -9.03 0.13 -23.20
N GLN A 422 -10.13 0.59 -23.82
CA GLN A 422 -11.42 0.74 -23.14
C GLN A 422 -11.84 -0.57 -22.43
N GLY A 423 -12.09 -0.46 -21.12
CA GLY A 423 -12.94 -1.38 -20.34
C GLY A 423 -12.41 -2.72 -19.82
N ARG A 424 -11.12 -3.12 -19.92
CA ARG A 424 -10.79 -4.57 -19.81
C ARG A 424 -9.59 -5.02 -18.96
N TYR A 425 -8.86 -4.12 -18.31
CA TYR A 425 -7.61 -4.53 -17.63
C TYR A 425 -7.66 -4.52 -16.12
N LEU A 426 -8.39 -3.61 -15.49
CA LEU A 426 -8.52 -3.56 -14.03
C LEU A 426 -9.96 -3.20 -13.67
N ASN A 427 -10.47 -3.85 -12.62
CA ASN A 427 -11.76 -3.52 -12.06
C ASN A 427 -11.85 -2.02 -11.73
N ARG A 428 -12.94 -1.35 -12.13
CA ARG A 428 -13.16 0.08 -11.83
C ARG A 428 -13.06 0.38 -10.33
N GLY A 429 -13.57 -0.51 -9.48
CA GLY A 429 -13.47 -0.36 -8.02
C GLY A 429 -12.03 -0.33 -7.52
N PHE A 430 -11.12 -1.03 -8.18
CA PHE A 430 -9.69 -0.96 -7.86
C PHE A 430 -9.08 0.40 -8.25
N LEU A 431 -9.46 0.91 -9.41
CA LEU A 431 -9.00 2.22 -9.91
C LEU A 431 -9.53 3.37 -9.04
N LEU A 432 -10.77 3.26 -8.56
CA LEU A 432 -11.33 4.20 -7.58
C LEU A 432 -10.60 4.10 -6.25
N ALA A 433 -10.35 2.89 -5.75
CA ALA A 433 -9.57 2.73 -4.52
C ALA A 433 -8.14 3.33 -4.66
N LEU A 434 -7.52 3.22 -5.85
CA LEU A 434 -6.26 3.88 -6.15
C LEU A 434 -6.37 5.41 -6.10
N ALA A 435 -7.43 5.98 -6.70
CA ALA A 435 -7.68 7.41 -6.63
C ALA A 435 -7.85 7.89 -5.18
N GLU A 436 -8.60 7.13 -4.37
CA GLU A 436 -8.85 7.41 -2.94
C GLU A 436 -7.53 7.50 -2.16
N GLU A 437 -6.59 6.55 -2.36
CA GLU A 437 -5.30 6.56 -1.65
C GLU A 437 -4.31 7.62 -2.13
N ILE A 438 -4.37 8.02 -3.41
CA ILE A 438 -3.58 9.17 -3.90
C ILE A 438 -4.11 10.48 -3.26
N GLY A 439 -5.26 10.41 -2.59
CA GLY A 439 -5.80 11.46 -1.74
C GLY A 439 -7.02 12.16 -2.33
N HIS A 440 -7.62 11.59 -3.38
CA HIS A 440 -8.76 12.18 -4.07
C HIS A 440 -10.07 11.70 -3.47
N ASP A 441 -11.02 12.62 -3.28
CA ASP A 441 -12.38 12.22 -2.93
C ASP A 441 -13.05 11.54 -4.13
N THR A 442 -13.38 10.26 -3.96
CA THR A 442 -14.04 9.42 -4.97
C THR A 442 -15.54 9.28 -4.69
N SER A 443 -16.14 10.18 -3.90
CA SER A 443 -17.58 10.23 -3.59
C SER A 443 -18.52 10.30 -4.80
N PHE A 444 -17.99 10.36 -6.03
CA PHE A 444 -18.75 10.13 -7.26
C PHE A 444 -19.41 8.73 -7.26
N PRO A 445 -20.68 8.63 -7.73
CA PRO A 445 -21.62 7.65 -7.23
C PRO A 445 -21.20 6.20 -7.51
N GLU A 446 -21.09 5.44 -6.42
CA GLU A 446 -20.93 3.98 -6.34
C GLU A 446 -22.08 3.19 -7.01
N ASN A 447 -23.09 3.86 -7.58
CA ASN A 447 -24.34 3.25 -8.05
C ASN A 447 -24.34 2.77 -9.52
N MET A 448 -23.19 2.74 -10.20
CA MET A 448 -23.10 2.11 -11.51
C MET A 448 -22.52 0.69 -11.34
N PRO A 449 -23.33 -0.38 -11.40
CA PRO A 449 -22.84 -1.74 -11.19
C PRO A 449 -21.83 -2.08 -12.29
N PRO A 450 -20.56 -2.37 -11.95
CA PRO A 450 -19.61 -2.81 -12.96
C PRO A 450 -19.97 -4.23 -13.38
N ARG A 451 -20.25 -4.45 -14.67
CA ARG A 451 -20.13 -5.79 -15.24
C ARG A 451 -18.63 -6.10 -15.37
N PRO A 452 -18.10 -7.16 -14.75
CA PRO A 452 -16.78 -7.66 -15.08
C PRO A 452 -16.80 -8.02 -16.57
N GLY A 453 -15.91 -7.41 -17.36
CA GLY A 453 -15.82 -7.70 -18.78
C GLY A 453 -15.47 -9.17 -18.98
N THR A 454 -16.42 -9.96 -19.47
CA THR A 454 -16.10 -11.26 -20.07
C THR A 454 -15.29 -11.02 -21.33
N ASP A 455 -14.29 -11.86 -21.61
CA ASP A 455 -13.48 -11.78 -22.84
C ASP A 455 -14.32 -11.98 -24.13
N ASP A 456 -15.61 -12.33 -24.00
CA ASP A 456 -16.57 -12.43 -25.10
C ASP A 456 -17.10 -11.06 -25.53
N ALA A 457 -16.84 -10.73 -26.80
CA ALA A 457 -17.16 -9.48 -27.48
C ALA A 457 -18.67 -9.23 -27.72
N SER A 458 -19.52 -9.36 -26.71
CA SER A 458 -20.96 -9.09 -26.86
C SER A 458 -21.28 -7.59 -26.72
N LYS A 459 -21.22 -6.90 -27.86
CA LYS A 459 -22.16 -5.90 -28.42
C LYS A 459 -22.61 -4.62 -27.68
N ASP A 460 -22.24 -4.34 -26.44
CA ASP A 460 -22.66 -3.07 -25.82
C ASP A 460 -21.56 -2.00 -26.01
N GLU A 461 -21.57 -1.35 -27.20
CA GLU A 461 -20.61 -0.30 -27.61
C GLU A 461 -20.84 1.08 -26.95
N GLU A 462 -21.91 1.27 -26.17
CA GLU A 462 -22.26 2.59 -25.60
C GLU A 462 -21.58 2.92 -24.26
N ASP A 463 -21.03 1.94 -23.53
CA ASP A 463 -20.31 2.15 -22.26
C ASP A 463 -18.77 2.11 -22.45
N ALA A 464 -18.29 2.79 -23.50
CA ALA A 464 -16.89 2.83 -23.89
C ALA A 464 -16.04 3.70 -22.92
N GLY A 465 -15.83 3.14 -21.72
CA GLY A 465 -15.37 3.80 -20.51
C GLY A 465 -13.96 4.39 -20.53
N GLU A 466 -13.84 5.49 -19.78
CA GLU A 466 -12.60 6.17 -19.44
C GLU A 466 -11.59 5.22 -18.78
N THR A 467 -10.31 5.39 -19.10
CA THR A 467 -9.24 4.55 -18.56
C THR A 467 -9.04 4.81 -17.07
N GLY A 468 -8.57 3.83 -16.31
CA GLY A 468 -8.44 3.97 -14.86
C GLY A 468 -7.58 5.14 -14.39
N LEU A 469 -6.47 5.42 -15.08
CA LEU A 469 -5.64 6.60 -14.79
C LEU A 469 -6.27 7.91 -15.29
N VAL A 470 -7.06 7.89 -16.37
CA VAL A 470 -7.85 9.05 -16.81
C VAL A 470 -9.01 9.34 -15.85
N VAL A 471 -9.65 8.30 -15.29
CA VAL A 471 -10.63 8.44 -14.21
C VAL A 471 -9.95 9.07 -12.99
N ILE A 472 -8.80 8.52 -12.57
CA ILE A 472 -7.99 9.13 -11.50
C ILE A 472 -7.64 10.60 -11.84
N ALA A 473 -7.22 10.89 -13.08
CA ALA A 473 -6.87 12.23 -13.56
C ALA A 473 -8.05 13.21 -13.61
N LYS A 474 -9.22 12.75 -14.04
CA LYS A 474 -10.45 13.55 -14.11
C LYS A 474 -10.96 13.86 -12.72
N ILE A 475 -10.89 12.88 -11.80
CA ILE A 475 -11.18 13.09 -10.38
C ILE A 475 -10.20 14.12 -9.79
N ILE A 476 -8.89 14.01 -10.08
CA ILE A 476 -7.87 15.00 -9.71
C ILE A 476 -8.24 16.40 -10.22
N ALA A 477 -8.62 16.52 -11.50
CA ALA A 477 -8.86 17.81 -12.15
C ALA A 477 -10.18 18.48 -11.74
N ALA A 478 -11.22 17.70 -11.45
CA ALA A 478 -12.52 18.23 -11.04
C ALA A 478 -12.45 18.91 -9.66
N GLN A 479 -11.68 18.37 -8.72
CA GLN A 479 -11.48 18.96 -7.39
C GLN A 479 -10.74 20.29 -7.43
N LYS A 480 -9.70 20.39 -8.27
CA LYS A 480 -8.91 21.62 -8.39
C LYS A 480 -9.73 22.80 -8.94
N ARG A 481 -10.77 22.55 -9.74
CA ARG A 481 -11.71 23.60 -10.19
C ARG A 481 -12.69 24.01 -9.09
N GLY A 482 -13.15 23.06 -8.27
CA GLY A 482 -13.99 23.36 -7.12
C GLY A 482 -13.28 24.26 -6.10
N ASP A 483 -11.99 23.99 -5.85
CA ASP A 483 -11.19 24.80 -4.91
C ASP A 483 -10.83 26.20 -5.47
N GLU A 484 -10.74 26.38 -6.79
CA GLU A 484 -10.41 27.68 -7.43
C GLU A 484 -11.65 28.58 -7.59
N GLU A 485 -12.85 28.02 -7.74
CA GLU A 485 -14.10 28.79 -7.84
C GLU A 485 -14.58 29.31 -6.47
N GLU A 486 -14.24 28.65 -5.36
CA GLU A 486 -14.57 29.14 -4.01
C GLU A 486 -13.71 30.33 -3.55
N ASP A 487 -12.52 30.53 -4.15
CA ASP A 487 -11.60 31.63 -3.81
C ASP A 487 -11.87 32.94 -4.59
N GLU A 488 -12.72 32.93 -5.64
CA GLU A 488 -13.07 34.13 -6.43
C GLU A 488 -14.37 34.82 -5.97
N GLU A 489 -15.14 34.22 -5.05
CA GLU A 489 -16.42 34.75 -4.55
C GLU A 489 -16.37 35.40 -3.14
N GLU A 490 -15.20 35.56 -2.49
CA GLU A 490 -15.04 36.27 -1.18
C GLU A 490 -14.56 37.72 -1.25
#